data_AF-A0A6H1Q1Y1-F1
#
_entry.id   AF-A0A6H1Q1Y1-F1
#
_cell.length_a   1.000
_cell.length_b   1.000
_cell.length_c   1.000
_cell.angle_alpha   90.00
_cell.angle_beta   90.00
_cell.angle_gamma   90.00
#
_symmetry.space_group_name_H-M   'P 1'
#
loop_
_entity.id
_entity.type
_entity.pdbx_description
1 polymer ?
#
loop_
_entity_poly.entity_id
_entity_poly.type
_entity_poly.pdbx_seq_one_letter_code
_entity_poly.pdbx_strand_id
1 'polypeptide(L)'
;MSYLNEQKLVIGLNNIHFRFGVSSIIQYLSAINYNILFGINGISVPLSILALTIIFYFLEKIISCIKNKNFNLEFFFILFVTIFIAYKMNRYSGYGNDNTTHLLYFLLISILLNSEYKKNFDLICYISIFIFLNKNTYILVLLIPLIYFFKNKFHYNRINFVKKIISPYAIFLYLWLIKNVLISGCIIFPMTSSCFTDLSWSKEQKTVKQISESGEAWSKGWPQYDGDLNVEDFNKKFQWVSTWTKTHAKLILKILLPYILFLILIVYLIRFQKEKDSFLKKNKDLNLIILINLIFVFIFFFKFPLLRYGSSYLITLISLLFISQINNFNINFVNKLSKILFLLIIVVFNLKQIVKIKNNFHREYLNKPWPNIYTLDDKTIYKKINLLLIKI
;
A
#
# COMPACT_ATOMS: atom_id res chain seq x y z
N MET A 1 3.39 7.62 17.67
CA MET A 1 2.41 8.70 17.52
C MET A 1 2.36 9.61 18.74
N SER A 2 2.42 9.09 19.97
CA SER A 2 2.51 9.92 21.19
C SER A 2 3.58 11.02 21.08
N TYR A 3 4.79 10.69 20.65
CA TYR A 3 5.86 11.69 20.51
C TYR A 3 5.52 12.83 19.51
N LEU A 4 4.78 12.53 18.43
CA LEU A 4 4.40 13.53 17.42
C LEU A 4 3.40 14.55 17.98
N ASN A 5 2.65 14.16 18.99
CA ASN A 5 1.67 15.03 19.67
C ASN A 5 2.33 15.86 20.77
N GLU A 6 3.41 15.36 21.39
CA GLU A 6 4.14 16.04 22.47
C GLU A 6 5.25 16.96 21.94
N GLN A 7 5.96 16.57 20.87
CA GLN A 7 7.04 17.36 20.26
C GLN A 7 6.88 17.41 18.74
N LYS A 8 6.81 18.62 18.18
CA LYS A 8 6.52 18.85 16.74
C LYS A 8 7.60 18.27 15.81
N LEU A 9 8.87 18.46 16.16
CA LEU A 9 10.03 17.89 15.47
C LEU A 9 11.23 17.83 16.42
N VAL A 10 11.90 16.68 16.48
CA VAL A 10 13.06 16.45 17.33
C VAL A 10 14.23 16.06 16.44
N ILE A 11 15.27 16.89 16.43
CA ILE A 11 16.48 16.64 15.65
C ILE A 11 17.19 15.40 16.23
N GLY A 12 17.59 14.48 15.37
CA GLY A 12 18.27 13.26 15.80
C GLY A 12 17.40 12.25 16.56
N LEU A 13 16.07 12.34 16.52
CA LEU A 13 15.17 11.44 17.25
C LEU A 13 15.43 9.94 16.97
N ASN A 14 15.92 9.64 15.77
CA ASN A 14 16.29 8.29 15.35
C ASN A 14 17.42 7.66 16.19
N ASN A 15 18.20 8.47 16.91
CA ASN A 15 19.23 8.00 17.83
C ASN A 15 18.64 7.30 19.05
N ILE A 16 17.45 7.72 19.50
CA ILE A 16 16.70 7.05 20.58
C ILE A 16 16.25 5.67 20.13
N HIS A 17 15.62 5.59 18.95
CA HIS A 17 15.18 4.32 18.38
C HIS A 17 15.00 4.42 16.86
N PHE A 18 15.47 3.41 16.13
CA PHE A 18 15.51 3.43 14.66
C PHE A 18 14.13 3.62 13.99
N ARG A 19 13.07 3.18 14.68
CA ARG A 19 11.68 3.29 14.21
C ARG A 19 11.20 4.74 14.04
N PHE A 20 11.82 5.70 14.73
CA PHE A 20 11.46 7.10 14.58
C PHE A 20 11.96 7.70 13.25
N GLY A 21 13.02 7.13 12.66
CA GLY A 21 13.51 7.52 11.34
C GLY A 21 12.64 7.08 10.16
N VAL A 22 11.64 6.20 10.37
CA VAL A 22 10.78 5.64 9.30
C VAL A 22 9.32 6.11 9.37
N SER A 23 9.06 7.25 9.99
CA SER A 23 7.70 7.78 10.16
C SER A 23 7.06 8.19 8.81
N SER A 24 5.84 7.69 8.60
CA SER A 24 5.06 7.91 7.37
C SER A 24 4.22 9.19 7.44
N ILE A 25 3.86 9.75 6.29
CA ILE A 25 2.99 10.95 6.23
C ILE A 25 1.63 10.73 6.90
N ILE A 26 1.08 9.51 6.84
CA ILE A 26 -0.22 9.22 7.45
C ILE A 26 -0.17 9.24 8.98
N GLN A 27 1.00 8.97 9.59
CA GLN A 27 1.18 9.11 11.04
C GLN A 27 1.15 10.58 11.48
N TYR A 28 1.62 11.50 10.63
CA TYR A 28 1.48 12.95 10.88
C TYR A 28 0.02 13.39 10.76
N LEU A 29 -0.70 12.91 9.76
CA LEU A 29 -2.14 13.18 9.63
C LEU A 29 -2.92 12.65 10.84
N SER A 30 -2.60 11.44 11.30
CA SER A 30 -3.18 10.87 12.50
C SER A 30 -2.83 11.65 13.77
N ALA A 31 -1.61 12.20 13.88
CA ALA A 31 -1.23 13.09 14.97
C ALA A 31 -2.04 14.39 14.96
N ILE A 32 -2.25 15.02 13.80
CA ILE A 32 -3.10 16.22 13.66
C ILE A 32 -4.55 15.97 14.10
N ASN A 33 -5.05 14.75 13.89
CA ASN A 33 -6.41 14.38 14.30
C ASN A 33 -6.50 13.99 15.78
N TYR A 34 -5.38 13.91 16.51
CA TYR A 34 -5.39 13.88 17.97
C TYR A 34 -5.58 15.30 18.50
N ASN A 35 -6.83 15.75 18.54
CA ASN A 35 -7.20 17.09 18.96
C ASN A 35 -8.43 17.07 19.90
N ILE A 36 -8.87 18.25 20.34
CA ILE A 36 -10.00 18.42 21.28
C ILE A 36 -11.28 17.75 20.77
N LEU A 37 -11.52 17.71 19.45
CA LEU A 37 -12.75 17.16 18.87
C LEU A 37 -12.80 15.64 18.92
N PHE A 38 -11.69 14.97 18.59
CA PHE A 38 -11.68 13.51 18.43
C PHE A 38 -10.99 12.76 19.56
N GLY A 39 -10.25 13.47 20.43
CA GLY A 39 -9.40 12.87 21.44
C GLY A 39 -8.50 11.78 20.84
N ILE A 40 -8.16 10.75 21.63
CA ILE A 40 -7.23 9.70 21.21
C ILE A 40 -7.74 8.83 20.05
N ASN A 41 -9.06 8.76 19.89
CA ASN A 41 -9.69 8.02 18.82
C ASN A 41 -9.44 8.67 17.44
N GLY A 42 -9.18 9.99 17.41
CA GLY A 42 -8.85 10.74 16.21
C GLY A 42 -7.63 10.22 15.44
N ILE A 43 -6.71 9.53 16.12
CA ILE A 43 -5.55 8.86 15.51
C ILE A 43 -5.98 7.89 14.39
N SER A 44 -7.14 7.26 14.53
CA SER A 44 -7.66 6.27 13.58
C SER A 44 -8.36 6.90 12.36
N VAL A 45 -8.78 8.16 12.46
CA VAL A 45 -9.67 8.81 11.48
C VAL A 45 -9.05 8.93 10.08
N PRO A 46 -7.79 9.42 9.90
CA PRO A 46 -7.23 9.62 8.56
C PRO A 46 -7.10 8.33 7.74
N LEU A 47 -6.70 7.23 8.40
CA LEU A 47 -6.60 5.93 7.76
C LEU A 47 -7.97 5.41 7.33
N SER A 48 -8.98 5.58 8.18
CA SER A 48 -10.36 5.18 7.89
C SER A 48 -10.93 5.94 6.70
N ILE A 49 -10.82 7.27 6.72
CA ILE A 49 -11.34 8.13 5.64
C ILE A 49 -10.67 7.77 4.32
N LEU A 50 -9.33 7.72 4.30
CA LEU A 50 -8.59 7.44 3.07
C LEU A 50 -8.95 6.06 2.49
N ALA A 51 -8.99 5.02 3.33
CA ALA A 51 -9.36 3.68 2.88
C ALA A 51 -10.80 3.63 2.35
N LEU A 52 -11.75 4.23 3.07
CA LEU A 52 -13.15 4.27 2.66
C LEU A 52 -13.33 5.04 1.35
N THR A 53 -12.70 6.20 1.18
CA THR A 53 -12.80 6.99 -0.06
C THR A 53 -12.35 6.18 -1.28
N ILE A 54 -11.24 5.44 -1.18
CA ILE A 54 -10.75 4.62 -2.30
C ILE A 54 -11.67 3.44 -2.56
N ILE A 55 -12.15 2.76 -1.52
CA ILE A 55 -13.07 1.62 -1.65
C ILE A 55 -14.40 2.08 -2.26
N PHE A 56 -14.96 3.20 -1.78
CA PHE A 56 -16.19 3.76 -2.33
C PHE A 56 -16.01 4.16 -3.80
N TYR A 57 -14.91 4.82 -4.16
CA TYR A 57 -14.60 5.12 -5.55
C TYR A 57 -14.60 3.86 -6.43
N PHE A 58 -13.99 2.75 -5.98
CA PHE A 58 -14.03 1.48 -6.70
C PHE A 58 -15.44 0.91 -6.83
N LEU A 59 -16.23 0.93 -5.75
CA LEU A 59 -17.60 0.42 -5.78
C LEU A 59 -18.51 1.26 -6.69
N GLU A 60 -18.44 2.58 -6.60
CA GLU A 60 -19.20 3.50 -7.46
C GLU A 60 -18.83 3.31 -8.93
N LYS A 61 -17.54 3.15 -9.22
CA LYS A 61 -17.07 2.91 -10.59
C LYS A 61 -17.60 1.58 -11.14
N ILE A 62 -17.58 0.51 -10.34
CA ILE A 62 -18.18 -0.79 -10.73
C ILE A 62 -19.68 -0.62 -11.01
N ILE A 63 -20.42 0.03 -10.11
CA ILE A 63 -21.87 0.26 -10.27
C ILE A 63 -22.17 1.08 -11.53
N SER A 64 -21.42 2.16 -11.76
CA SER A 64 -21.59 3.03 -12.93
C SER A 64 -21.35 2.27 -14.24
N CYS A 65 -20.27 1.49 -14.32
CA CYS A 65 -19.98 0.64 -15.48
C CYS A 65 -21.06 -0.43 -15.72
N ILE A 66 -21.60 -1.04 -14.66
CA ILE A 66 -22.72 -2.00 -14.75
C ILE A 66 -23.99 -1.32 -15.28
N LYS A 67 -24.34 -0.13 -14.76
CA LYS A 67 -25.52 0.64 -15.20
C LYS A 67 -25.42 1.02 -16.67
N ASN A 68 -24.26 1.53 -17.08
CA ASN A 68 -24.01 2.05 -18.43
C ASN A 68 -23.54 0.97 -19.42
N LYS A 69 -23.39 -0.29 -18.96
CA LYS A 69 -22.78 -1.40 -19.72
C LYS A 69 -21.41 -1.05 -20.34
N ASN A 70 -20.62 -0.19 -19.70
CA ASN A 70 -19.32 0.24 -20.20
C ASN A 70 -18.18 -0.52 -19.51
N PHE A 71 -17.65 -1.56 -20.17
CA PHE A 71 -16.64 -2.45 -19.62
C PHE A 71 -15.28 -2.23 -20.31
N ASN A 72 -14.47 -1.34 -19.72
CA ASN A 72 -13.13 -0.99 -20.20
C ASN A 72 -12.02 -1.67 -19.35
N LEU A 73 -10.74 -1.38 -19.64
CA LEU A 73 -9.59 -1.94 -18.90
C LEU A 73 -9.61 -1.59 -17.41
N GLU A 74 -9.93 -0.33 -17.11
CA GLU A 74 -10.07 0.18 -15.74
C GLU A 74 -11.15 -0.61 -14.98
N PHE A 75 -12.30 -0.87 -15.60
CA PHE A 75 -13.39 -1.64 -15.00
C PHE A 75 -12.93 -3.04 -14.56
N PHE A 76 -12.33 -3.82 -15.48
CA PHE A 76 -11.88 -5.17 -15.13
C PHE A 76 -10.79 -5.15 -14.05
N PHE A 77 -9.89 -4.17 -14.09
CA PHE A 77 -8.87 -4.00 -13.06
C PHE A 77 -9.48 -3.70 -11.69
N ILE A 78 -10.39 -2.72 -11.61
CA ILE A 78 -11.06 -2.37 -10.36
C ILE A 78 -11.87 -3.56 -9.83
N LEU A 79 -12.56 -4.31 -10.69
CA LEU A 79 -13.30 -5.50 -10.30
C LEU A 79 -12.37 -6.56 -9.68
N PHE A 80 -11.27 -6.90 -10.35
CA PHE A 80 -10.31 -7.92 -9.89
C PHE A 80 -9.60 -7.53 -8.60
N VAL A 81 -9.24 -6.25 -8.44
CA VAL A 81 -8.65 -5.74 -7.19
C VAL A 81 -9.68 -5.70 -6.07
N THR A 82 -10.92 -5.29 -6.34
CA THR A 82 -11.99 -5.24 -5.32
C THR A 82 -12.30 -6.64 -4.77
N ILE A 83 -12.26 -7.68 -5.63
CA ILE A 83 -12.33 -9.08 -5.19
C ILE A 83 -11.22 -9.39 -4.18
N PHE A 84 -9.97 -9.01 -4.48
CA PHE A 84 -8.85 -9.23 -3.55
C PHE A 84 -9.02 -8.45 -2.24
N ILE A 85 -9.50 -7.19 -2.30
CA ILE A 85 -9.75 -6.37 -1.11
C ILE A 85 -10.78 -7.04 -0.21
N ALA A 86 -11.92 -7.47 -0.77
CA ALA A 86 -12.97 -8.17 -0.02
C ALA A 86 -12.47 -9.50 0.56
N TYR A 87 -11.67 -10.24 -0.21
CA TYR A 87 -11.09 -11.50 0.20
C TYR A 87 -10.05 -11.34 1.33
N LYS A 88 -9.06 -10.46 1.19
CA LYS A 88 -7.89 -10.41 2.10
C LYS A 88 -7.74 -9.11 2.89
N MET A 89 -8.03 -7.95 2.30
CA MET A 89 -7.84 -6.64 2.95
C MET A 89 -9.10 -6.16 3.68
N ASN A 90 -9.77 -7.02 4.45
CA ASN A 90 -11.05 -6.70 5.09
C ASN A 90 -10.94 -6.42 6.60
N ARG A 91 -9.74 -6.25 7.17
CA ARG A 91 -9.55 -5.98 8.60
C ARG A 91 -9.06 -4.56 8.81
N TYR A 92 -9.78 -3.78 9.61
CA TYR A 92 -9.42 -2.39 9.92
C TYR A 92 -7.97 -2.26 10.42
N SER A 93 -7.56 -3.07 11.39
CA SER A 93 -6.17 -3.00 11.92
C SER A 93 -5.09 -3.41 10.90
N GLY A 94 -5.46 -3.90 9.72
CA GLY A 94 -4.54 -4.08 8.61
C GLY A 94 -4.26 -2.78 7.84
N TYR A 95 -5.18 -1.81 7.89
CA TYR A 95 -5.11 -0.48 7.28
C TYR A 95 -4.15 0.48 7.99
N GLY A 96 -3.01 -0.02 8.48
CA GLY A 96 -1.88 0.84 8.80
C GLY A 96 -1.19 1.36 7.53
N ASN A 97 0.08 1.76 7.66
CA ASN A 97 0.87 2.27 6.53
C ASN A 97 0.87 1.34 5.30
N ASP A 98 0.79 0.02 5.49
CA ASP A 98 0.94 -0.96 4.42
C ASP A 98 -0.29 -1.05 3.50
N ASN A 99 -1.44 -1.46 4.04
CA ASN A 99 -2.65 -1.63 3.23
C ASN A 99 -3.11 -0.31 2.61
N THR A 100 -2.90 0.81 3.31
CA THR A 100 -3.19 2.14 2.77
C THR A 100 -2.32 2.44 1.55
N THR A 101 -1.03 2.11 1.60
CA THR A 101 -0.13 2.21 0.43
C THR A 101 -0.59 1.30 -0.71
N HIS A 102 -1.03 0.07 -0.40
CA HIS A 102 -1.56 -0.86 -1.40
C HIS A 102 -2.82 -0.32 -2.10
N LEU A 103 -3.77 0.25 -1.34
CA LEU A 103 -4.97 0.88 -1.91
C LEU A 103 -4.62 2.05 -2.82
N LEU A 104 -3.72 2.93 -2.39
CA LEU A 104 -3.26 4.06 -3.21
C LEU A 104 -2.58 3.58 -4.49
N TYR A 105 -1.78 2.51 -4.41
CA TYR A 105 -1.17 1.92 -5.59
C TYR A 105 -2.21 1.37 -6.56
N PHE A 106 -3.25 0.68 -6.07
CA PHE A 106 -4.35 0.25 -6.92
C PHE A 106 -5.06 1.43 -7.58
N LEU A 107 -5.31 2.52 -6.83
CA LEU A 107 -5.91 3.74 -7.39
C LEU A 107 -5.02 4.36 -8.49
N LEU A 108 -3.70 4.39 -8.28
CA LEU A 108 -2.76 4.88 -9.30
C LEU A 108 -2.89 4.07 -10.60
N ILE A 109 -2.90 2.74 -10.50
CA ILE A 109 -3.01 1.87 -11.68
C ILE A 109 -4.38 2.03 -12.36
N SER A 110 -5.48 2.16 -11.61
CA SER A 110 -6.80 2.39 -12.23
C SER A 110 -6.84 3.70 -13.04
N ILE A 111 -6.23 4.77 -12.51
CA ILE A 111 -6.07 6.05 -13.22
C ILE A 111 -5.24 5.90 -14.49
N LEU A 112 -4.15 5.13 -14.45
CA LEU A 112 -3.31 4.89 -15.62
C LEU A 112 -4.00 4.06 -16.71
N LEU A 113 -4.95 3.22 -16.33
CA LEU A 113 -5.77 2.43 -17.27
C LEU A 113 -6.94 3.23 -17.85
N ASN A 114 -7.31 4.35 -17.24
CA ASN A 114 -8.37 5.22 -17.71
C ASN A 114 -7.83 6.25 -18.72
N SER A 115 -8.38 6.28 -19.94
CA SER A 115 -7.93 7.19 -21.01
C SER A 115 -8.11 8.67 -20.72
N GLU A 116 -9.07 9.05 -19.87
CA GLU A 116 -9.34 10.45 -19.50
C GLU A 116 -8.36 10.91 -18.43
N TYR A 117 -8.28 10.19 -17.30
CA TYR A 117 -7.45 10.60 -16.16
C TYR A 117 -5.95 10.45 -16.41
N LYS A 118 -5.54 9.54 -17.29
CA LYS A 118 -4.14 9.36 -17.67
C LYS A 118 -3.48 10.62 -18.23
N LYS A 119 -4.25 11.56 -18.78
CA LYS A 119 -3.74 12.85 -19.26
C LYS A 119 -3.39 13.81 -18.12
N ASN A 120 -3.92 13.59 -16.91
CA ASN A 120 -3.65 14.42 -15.75
C ASN A 120 -2.33 14.02 -15.08
N PHE A 121 -1.23 14.55 -15.61
CA PHE A 121 0.12 14.32 -15.10
C PHE A 121 0.26 14.71 -13.62
N ASP A 122 -0.36 15.81 -13.19
CA ASP A 122 -0.26 16.26 -11.80
C ASP A 122 -0.92 15.28 -10.83
N LEU A 123 -2.07 14.71 -11.19
CA LEU A 123 -2.72 13.66 -10.39
C LEU A 123 -1.81 12.43 -10.22
N ILE A 124 -1.13 12.01 -11.29
CA ILE A 124 -0.16 10.90 -11.26
C ILE A 124 0.99 11.24 -10.31
N CYS A 125 1.53 12.47 -10.36
CA CYS A 125 2.58 12.95 -9.46
C CYS A 125 2.11 12.97 -7.99
N TYR A 126 0.93 13.55 -7.71
CA TYR A 126 0.37 13.61 -6.36
C TYR A 126 0.25 12.23 -5.74
N ILE A 127 -0.38 11.28 -6.44
CA ILE A 127 -0.61 9.93 -5.91
C ILE A 127 0.72 9.19 -5.76
N SER A 128 1.63 9.29 -6.74
CA SER A 128 2.94 8.61 -6.68
C SER A 128 3.79 9.11 -5.52
N ILE A 129 3.84 10.42 -5.30
CA ILE A 129 4.55 11.01 -4.17
C ILE A 129 3.87 10.60 -2.86
N PHE A 130 2.55 10.69 -2.77
CA PHE A 130 1.85 10.30 -1.54
C PHE A 130 2.05 8.83 -1.17
N ILE A 131 2.10 7.92 -2.15
CA ILE A 131 2.48 6.51 -1.98
C ILE A 131 3.88 6.40 -1.36
N PHE A 132 4.87 7.09 -1.94
CA PHE A 132 6.24 7.07 -1.43
C PHE A 132 6.35 7.63 -0.01
N LEU A 133 5.71 8.77 0.27
CA LEU A 133 5.69 9.41 1.59
C LEU A 133 4.99 8.56 2.66
N ASN A 134 4.03 7.72 2.25
CA ASN A 134 3.39 6.78 3.16
C ASN A 134 4.29 5.58 3.46
N LYS A 135 5.10 5.15 2.49
CA LYS A 135 6.01 4.02 2.66
C LYS A 135 7.19 4.06 1.71
N ASN A 136 8.38 4.31 2.25
CA ASN A 136 9.62 4.46 1.47
C ASN A 136 10.00 3.23 0.65
N THR A 137 9.53 2.02 1.02
CA THR A 137 9.75 0.80 0.23
C THR A 137 9.07 0.85 -1.15
N TYR A 138 8.16 1.81 -1.37
CA TYR A 138 7.51 2.07 -2.67
C TYR A 138 8.22 3.14 -3.50
N ILE A 139 9.51 3.43 -3.25
CA ILE A 139 10.30 4.41 -4.02
C ILE A 139 10.23 4.20 -5.54
N LEU A 140 10.12 2.96 -6.00
CA LEU A 140 9.98 2.62 -7.42
C LEU A 140 8.75 3.25 -8.08
N VAL A 141 7.70 3.55 -7.32
CA VAL A 141 6.49 4.21 -7.83
C VAL A 141 6.81 5.59 -8.40
N LEU A 142 7.86 6.26 -7.93
CA LEU A 142 8.31 7.55 -8.48
C LEU A 142 8.81 7.43 -9.93
N LEU A 143 9.14 6.23 -10.42
CA LEU A 143 9.47 6.00 -11.83
C LEU A 143 8.26 6.12 -12.75
N ILE A 144 7.04 5.90 -12.26
CA ILE A 144 5.81 5.99 -13.06
C ILE A 144 5.63 7.39 -13.67
N PRO A 145 5.57 8.49 -12.89
CA PRO A 145 5.46 9.82 -13.46
C PRO A 145 6.65 10.15 -14.36
N LEU A 146 7.87 9.73 -14.04
CA LEU A 146 9.04 9.95 -14.91
C LEU A 146 8.87 9.29 -16.29
N ILE A 147 8.45 8.03 -16.34
CA ILE A 147 8.21 7.31 -17.60
C ILE A 147 7.11 8.01 -18.42
N TYR A 148 6.02 8.44 -17.77
CA TYR A 148 4.94 9.14 -18.45
C TYR A 148 5.32 10.54 -18.92
N PHE A 149 6.20 11.22 -18.18
CA PHE A 149 6.77 12.50 -18.57
C PHE A 149 7.50 12.39 -19.91
N PHE A 150 8.42 11.43 -20.02
CA PHE A 150 9.18 11.20 -21.26
C PHE A 150 8.33 10.67 -22.40
N LYS A 151 7.41 9.73 -22.12
CA LYS A 151 6.56 9.11 -23.14
C LYS A 151 5.64 10.10 -23.83
N ASN A 152 5.01 11.00 -23.07
CA ASN A 152 4.06 11.96 -23.62
C ASN A 152 4.74 13.17 -24.25
N LYS A 153 6.09 13.20 -24.31
CA LYS A 153 6.89 14.32 -24.83
C LYS A 153 6.34 15.67 -24.34
N PHE A 154 6.05 15.78 -23.03
CA PHE A 154 5.56 17.04 -22.50
C PHE A 154 6.62 18.13 -22.72
N HIS A 155 6.45 18.93 -23.77
CA HIS A 155 7.29 20.09 -24.03
C HIS A 155 6.89 21.17 -23.03
N TYR A 156 7.62 21.22 -21.92
CA TYR A 156 7.50 22.32 -20.98
C TYR A 156 8.45 23.43 -21.40
N ASN A 157 7.89 24.60 -21.74
CA ASN A 157 8.66 25.83 -21.75
C ASN A 157 9.24 26.07 -20.34
N ARG A 158 10.35 26.81 -20.23
CA ARG A 158 11.08 27.08 -18.96
C ARG A 158 10.14 27.46 -17.80
N ILE A 159 9.14 28.29 -18.04
CA ILE A 159 8.13 28.73 -17.06
C ILE A 159 7.29 27.54 -16.55
N ASN A 160 6.84 26.65 -17.44
CA ASN A 160 6.03 25.51 -17.05
C ASN A 160 6.84 24.46 -16.29
N PHE A 161 8.13 24.31 -16.59
CA PHE A 161 9.03 23.43 -15.83
C PHE A 161 9.23 23.94 -14.41
N VAL A 162 9.49 25.25 -14.22
CA VAL A 162 9.59 25.86 -12.89
C VAL A 162 8.30 25.66 -12.09
N LYS A 163 7.12 25.87 -12.72
CA LYS A 163 5.81 25.61 -12.08
C LYS A 163 5.66 24.18 -11.57
N LYS A 164 6.26 23.18 -12.22
CA LYS A 164 6.26 21.79 -11.74
C LYS A 164 7.20 21.58 -10.55
N ILE A 165 8.36 22.23 -10.55
CA ILE A 165 9.31 22.18 -9.42
C ILE A 165 8.70 22.80 -8.15
N ILE A 166 7.97 23.90 -8.27
CA ILE A 166 7.31 24.58 -7.13
C ILE A 166 5.87 24.13 -6.91
N SER A 167 5.45 23.04 -7.55
CA SER A 167 4.10 22.52 -7.39
C SER A 167 3.88 22.02 -5.95
N PRO A 168 2.62 21.97 -5.46
CA PRO A 168 2.38 21.54 -4.09
C PRO A 168 2.90 20.13 -3.77
N TYR A 169 2.81 19.18 -4.70
CA TYR A 169 3.36 17.84 -4.49
C TYR A 169 4.89 17.84 -4.36
N ALA A 170 5.59 18.68 -5.12
CA ALA A 170 7.03 18.80 -5.02
C ALA A 170 7.43 19.46 -3.70
N ILE A 171 6.72 20.52 -3.27
CA ILE A 171 6.93 21.16 -1.97
C ILE A 171 6.76 20.14 -0.83
N PHE A 172 5.68 19.35 -0.83
CA PHE A 172 5.47 18.31 0.19
C PHE A 172 6.59 17.26 0.19
N LEU A 173 7.08 16.86 -0.98
CA LEU A 173 8.22 15.96 -1.09
C LEU A 173 9.47 16.59 -0.46
N TYR A 174 9.82 17.83 -0.81
CA TYR A 174 10.99 18.52 -0.25
C TYR A 174 10.91 18.68 1.26
N LEU A 175 9.75 19.11 1.79
CA LEU A 175 9.54 19.24 3.23
C LEU A 175 9.73 17.91 3.96
N TRP A 176 9.24 16.82 3.38
CA TRP A 176 9.39 15.50 3.97
C TRP A 176 10.85 15.00 3.92
N LEU A 177 11.58 15.26 2.84
CA LEU A 177 13.00 14.93 2.72
C LEU A 177 13.85 15.72 3.72
N ILE A 178 13.61 17.03 3.85
CA ILE A 178 14.27 17.89 4.86
C ILE A 178 14.00 17.34 6.26
N LYS A 179 12.73 17.03 6.56
CA LYS A 179 12.34 16.43 7.84
C LYS A 179 13.11 15.13 8.12
N ASN A 180 13.33 14.27 7.12
CA ASN A 180 14.08 13.03 7.35
C ASN A 180 15.54 13.28 7.67
N VAL A 181 16.17 14.26 7.01
CA VAL A 181 17.54 14.69 7.32
C VAL A 181 17.64 15.20 8.75
N LEU A 182 16.68 16.03 9.18
CA LEU A 182 16.64 16.55 10.56
C LEU A 182 16.46 15.42 11.60
N ILE A 183 15.59 14.45 11.33
CA ILE A 183 15.27 13.37 12.29
C ILE A 183 16.37 12.29 12.35
N SER A 184 16.99 11.98 11.21
CA SER A 184 17.82 10.78 11.07
C SER A 184 19.24 11.02 10.55
N GLY A 185 19.54 12.22 10.03
CA GLY A 185 20.76 12.50 9.28
C GLY A 185 20.73 11.96 7.84
N CYS A 186 19.65 11.31 7.41
CA CYS A 186 19.51 10.71 6.08
C CYS A 186 18.32 11.26 5.32
N ILE A 187 18.47 11.44 4.01
CA ILE A 187 17.36 11.79 3.09
C ILE A 187 16.32 10.66 3.09
N ILE A 188 16.78 9.40 3.04
CA ILE A 188 15.95 8.20 3.08
C ILE A 188 16.54 7.22 4.09
N PHE A 189 16.12 7.27 5.35
CA PHE A 189 16.55 6.29 6.34
C PHE A 189 15.89 4.91 6.10
N PRO A 190 16.59 3.76 6.27
CA PRO A 190 18.01 3.56 6.63
C PRO A 190 18.93 3.28 5.41
N MET A 191 18.86 4.07 4.33
CA MET A 191 19.76 3.94 3.18
C MET A 191 21.05 4.73 3.43
N THR A 192 22.15 4.01 3.68
CA THR A 192 23.47 4.57 4.04
C THR A 192 23.98 5.60 3.04
N SER A 193 23.81 5.36 1.74
CA SER A 193 24.24 6.28 0.67
C SER A 193 23.42 7.57 0.60
N SER A 194 22.35 7.68 1.38
CA SER A 194 21.52 8.89 1.49
C SER A 194 21.77 9.66 2.80
N CYS A 195 22.74 9.23 3.60
CA CYS A 195 23.05 9.79 4.91
C CYS A 195 24.24 10.76 4.85
N PHE A 196 24.13 11.89 5.54
CA PHE A 196 25.22 12.84 5.73
C PHE A 196 26.10 12.40 6.91
N THR A 197 27.42 12.49 6.76
CA THR A 197 28.40 12.16 7.81
C THR A 197 28.69 13.33 8.74
N ASP A 198 28.56 14.56 8.24
CA ASP A 198 29.08 15.75 8.91
C ASP A 198 28.06 16.37 9.88
N LEU A 199 26.85 15.81 9.95
CA LEU A 199 25.80 16.24 10.87
C LEU A 199 26.02 15.61 12.25
N SER A 200 26.08 16.43 13.29
CA SER A 200 26.35 16.00 14.67
C SER A 200 25.34 15.01 15.26
N TRP A 201 24.12 14.98 14.72
CA TRP A 201 23.07 14.05 15.14
C TRP A 201 22.90 12.85 14.20
N SER A 202 23.70 12.74 13.14
CA SER A 202 23.65 11.59 12.24
C SER A 202 24.14 10.34 12.94
N LYS A 203 23.48 9.21 12.67
CA LYS A 203 23.89 7.93 13.23
C LYS A 203 25.09 7.40 12.45
N GLU A 204 26.01 6.72 13.14
CA GLU A 204 27.15 6.09 12.49
C GLU A 204 26.72 5.23 11.30
N GLN A 205 27.42 5.38 10.16
CA GLN A 205 27.07 4.68 8.92
C GLN A 205 26.99 3.15 9.10
N LYS A 206 27.86 2.57 9.94
CA LYS A 206 27.85 1.14 10.26
C LYS A 206 26.52 0.72 10.91
N THR A 207 26.01 1.52 11.84
CA THR A 207 24.73 1.26 12.50
C THR A 207 23.56 1.38 11.52
N VAL A 208 23.58 2.39 10.64
CA VAL A 208 22.56 2.53 9.59
C VAL A 208 22.57 1.32 8.66
N LYS A 209 23.75 0.86 8.25
CA LYS A 209 23.94 -0.34 7.42
C LYS A 209 23.32 -1.57 8.08
N GLN A 210 23.66 -1.81 9.35
CA GLN A 210 23.13 -2.94 10.12
C GLN A 210 21.60 -2.92 10.22
N ILE A 211 20.98 -1.75 10.42
CA ILE A 211 19.51 -1.61 10.48
C ILE A 211 18.89 -1.96 9.12
N SER A 212 19.50 -1.51 8.03
CA SER A 212 19.07 -1.79 6.66
C SER A 212 19.14 -3.29 6.33
N GLU A 213 20.30 -3.91 6.61
CA GLU A 213 20.54 -5.34 6.36
C GLU A 213 19.67 -6.24 7.23
N SER A 214 19.48 -5.86 8.50
CA SER A 214 18.55 -6.55 9.40
C SER A 214 17.12 -6.45 8.88
N GLY A 215 16.69 -5.28 8.39
CA GLY A 215 15.38 -5.11 7.78
C GLY A 215 15.18 -6.00 6.54
N GLU A 216 16.20 -6.11 5.70
CA GLU A 216 16.21 -7.01 4.54
C GLU A 216 16.09 -8.47 4.98
N ALA A 217 16.93 -8.92 5.92
CA ALA A 217 16.97 -10.30 6.40
C ALA A 217 15.65 -10.71 7.08
N TRP A 218 15.06 -9.82 7.89
CA TRP A 218 13.76 -10.04 8.53
C TRP A 218 12.66 -10.31 7.51
N SER A 219 12.65 -9.59 6.39
CA SER A 219 11.66 -9.80 5.32
C SER A 219 11.87 -11.10 4.53
N LYS A 220 13.08 -11.67 4.63
CA LYS A 220 13.51 -12.92 4.01
C LYS A 220 13.37 -14.13 4.95
N GLY A 221 12.84 -13.96 6.16
CA GLY A 221 12.59 -15.06 7.11
C GLY A 221 13.71 -15.32 8.11
N TRP A 222 14.60 -14.35 8.33
CA TRP A 222 15.66 -14.44 9.35
C TRP A 222 15.20 -14.94 10.74
N PRO A 223 14.05 -14.51 11.30
CA PRO A 223 13.64 -14.97 12.63
C PRO A 223 13.30 -16.46 12.72
N GLN A 224 13.14 -17.13 11.57
CA GLN A 224 12.89 -18.57 11.47
C GLN A 224 14.11 -19.33 10.96
N TYR A 225 15.23 -18.65 10.77
CA TYR A 225 16.49 -19.27 10.39
C TYR A 225 17.17 -19.83 11.64
N ASP A 226 17.64 -21.07 11.53
CA ASP A 226 18.23 -21.87 12.60
C ASP A 226 19.69 -22.25 12.34
N GLY A 227 20.32 -21.66 11.33
CA GLY A 227 21.74 -21.89 11.04
C GLY A 227 22.65 -20.75 11.50
N ASP A 228 23.94 -20.88 11.20
CA ASP A 228 25.02 -20.09 11.83
C ASP A 228 25.51 -18.90 10.99
N LEU A 229 24.84 -18.60 9.86
CA LEU A 229 25.19 -17.43 9.06
C LEU A 229 24.98 -16.16 9.87
N ASN A 230 25.74 -15.12 9.56
CA ASN A 230 25.41 -13.75 10.01
C ASN A 230 24.36 -13.11 9.07
N VAL A 231 23.80 -11.97 9.47
CA VAL A 231 22.74 -11.26 8.72
C VAL A 231 23.20 -10.86 7.32
N GLU A 232 24.46 -10.45 7.16
CA GLU A 232 24.99 -9.98 5.88
C GLU A 232 25.11 -11.14 4.88
N ASP A 233 25.64 -12.28 5.32
CA ASP A 233 25.82 -13.47 4.49
C ASP A 233 24.47 -14.10 4.16
N PHE A 234 23.55 -14.18 5.11
CA PHE A 234 22.19 -14.67 4.88
C PHE A 234 21.43 -13.93 3.77
N ASN A 235 21.65 -12.61 3.66
CA ASN A 235 21.06 -11.81 2.59
C ASN A 235 21.65 -12.10 1.21
N LYS A 236 22.87 -12.66 1.14
CA LYS A 236 23.62 -12.95 -0.09
C LYS A 236 23.32 -14.34 -0.64
N LYS A 237 23.70 -14.55 -1.92
CA LYS A 237 23.75 -15.85 -2.63
C LYS A 237 22.52 -16.76 -2.44
N PHE A 238 21.32 -16.18 -2.31
CA PHE A 238 20.07 -16.92 -2.13
C PHE A 238 20.01 -17.86 -0.91
N GLN A 239 20.89 -17.67 0.08
CA GLN A 239 20.91 -18.51 1.29
C GLN A 239 19.58 -18.47 2.05
N TRP A 240 18.90 -17.33 2.00
CA TRP A 240 17.58 -17.12 2.59
C TRP A 240 16.42 -17.88 1.93
N VAL A 241 16.56 -18.36 0.68
CA VAL A 241 15.43 -18.91 -0.09
C VAL A 241 14.84 -20.15 0.59
N SER A 242 15.67 -21.01 1.16
CA SER A 242 15.20 -22.22 1.87
C SER A 242 14.34 -21.86 3.10
N THR A 243 14.77 -20.89 3.90
CA THR A 243 14.01 -20.41 5.08
C THR A 243 12.74 -19.70 4.65
N TRP A 244 12.82 -18.83 3.64
CA TRP A 244 11.68 -18.10 3.11
C TRP A 244 10.63 -19.02 2.49
N THR A 245 11.04 -20.05 1.75
CA THR A 245 10.13 -21.03 1.15
C THR A 245 9.36 -21.81 2.21
N LYS A 246 10.03 -22.21 3.30
CA LYS A 246 9.39 -22.91 4.42
C LYS A 246 8.36 -22.05 5.17
N THR A 247 8.46 -20.73 5.08
CA THR A 247 7.68 -19.76 5.89
C THR A 247 6.80 -18.86 5.04
N HIS A 248 7.35 -17.77 4.51
CA HIS A 248 6.65 -16.72 3.79
C HIS A 248 6.05 -17.19 2.47
N ALA A 249 6.74 -18.05 1.70
CA ALA A 249 6.22 -18.54 0.43
C ALA A 249 4.93 -19.34 0.59
N LYS A 250 4.87 -20.24 1.59
CA LYS A 250 3.65 -21.01 1.91
C LYS A 250 2.48 -20.08 2.23
N LEU A 251 2.73 -19.02 3.01
CA LEU A 251 1.70 -18.04 3.34
C LEU A 251 1.24 -17.24 2.11
N ILE A 252 2.17 -16.85 1.25
CA ILE A 252 1.87 -16.16 -0.02
C ILE A 252 1.02 -17.08 -0.92
N LEU A 253 1.43 -18.33 -1.12
CA LEU A 253 0.69 -19.32 -1.91
C LEU A 253 -0.73 -19.53 -1.37
N LYS A 254 -0.88 -19.68 -0.05
CA LYS A 254 -2.21 -19.84 0.59
C LYS A 254 -3.16 -18.67 0.31
N ILE A 255 -2.63 -17.47 0.11
CA ILE A 255 -3.42 -16.26 -0.20
C ILE A 255 -3.63 -16.12 -1.71
N LEU A 256 -2.60 -16.33 -2.52
CA LEU A 256 -2.65 -16.09 -3.96
C LEU A 256 -3.37 -17.21 -4.73
N LEU A 257 -3.21 -18.47 -4.33
CA LEU A 257 -3.77 -19.59 -5.07
C LEU A 257 -5.32 -19.51 -5.19
N PRO A 258 -6.09 -19.29 -4.09
CA PRO A 258 -7.54 -19.15 -4.22
C PRO A 258 -7.96 -17.96 -5.08
N TYR A 259 -7.22 -16.86 -4.99
CA TYR A 259 -7.47 -15.66 -5.79
C TYR A 259 -7.23 -15.91 -7.29
N ILE A 260 -6.10 -16.52 -7.64
CA ILE A 260 -5.74 -16.87 -9.01
C ILE A 260 -6.76 -17.85 -9.60
N LEU A 261 -7.12 -18.91 -8.87
CA LEU A 261 -8.14 -19.88 -9.33
C LEU A 261 -9.49 -19.20 -9.59
N PHE A 262 -9.89 -18.27 -8.74
CA PHE A 262 -11.12 -17.51 -8.94
C PHE A 262 -11.05 -16.60 -10.18
N LEU A 263 -9.92 -15.94 -10.44
CA LEU A 263 -9.74 -15.16 -11.66
C LEU A 263 -9.70 -16.03 -12.93
N ILE A 264 -9.08 -17.23 -12.86
CA ILE A 264 -9.12 -18.22 -13.95
C ILE A 264 -10.57 -18.54 -14.29
N LEU A 265 -11.40 -18.85 -13.29
CA LEU A 265 -12.81 -19.14 -13.48
C LEU A 265 -13.54 -17.96 -14.15
N ILE A 266 -13.35 -16.73 -13.66
CA ILE A 266 -13.99 -15.53 -14.24
C ILE A 266 -13.58 -15.34 -15.71
N VAL A 267 -12.28 -15.37 -16.00
CA VAL A 267 -11.77 -15.16 -17.36
C VAL A 267 -12.22 -16.29 -18.29
N TYR A 268 -12.24 -17.53 -17.81
CA TYR A 268 -12.80 -18.67 -18.53
C TYR A 268 -14.26 -18.42 -18.91
N LEU A 269 -15.11 -18.09 -17.94
CA LEU A 269 -16.54 -17.82 -18.17
C LEU A 269 -16.78 -16.70 -19.19
N ILE A 270 -15.94 -15.66 -19.21
CA ILE A 270 -16.02 -14.56 -20.17
C ILE A 270 -15.57 -15.00 -21.58
N ARG A 271 -14.46 -15.73 -21.69
CA ARG A 271 -13.85 -16.08 -22.98
C ARG A 271 -14.64 -17.12 -23.77
N PHE A 272 -15.33 -18.04 -23.09
CA PHE A 272 -16.04 -19.16 -23.72
C PHE A 272 -17.51 -18.85 -24.08
N GLN A 273 -17.92 -17.58 -24.02
CA GLN A 273 -19.22 -17.15 -24.57
C GLN A 273 -19.23 -17.24 -26.10
N LYS A 274 -20.35 -17.73 -26.66
CA LYS A 274 -20.53 -17.92 -28.11
C LYS A 274 -20.65 -16.58 -28.87
N GLU A 275 -21.49 -15.68 -28.38
CA GLU A 275 -21.76 -14.39 -29.03
C GLU A 275 -20.90 -13.28 -28.43
N LYS A 276 -19.87 -12.81 -29.14
CA LYS A 276 -19.00 -11.72 -28.67
C LYS A 276 -19.26 -10.46 -29.47
N ASP A 277 -19.89 -9.48 -28.84
CA ASP A 277 -20.37 -8.24 -29.44
C ASP A 277 -19.54 -7.01 -29.06
N SER A 278 -18.57 -7.16 -28.14
CA SER A 278 -17.74 -6.06 -27.67
C SER A 278 -16.25 -6.43 -27.61
N PHE A 279 -15.41 -5.42 -27.88
CA PHE A 279 -13.95 -5.53 -27.92
C PHE A 279 -13.30 -4.72 -26.81
N LEU A 280 -12.41 -5.34 -26.04
CA LEU A 280 -11.62 -4.66 -25.04
C LEU A 280 -10.43 -3.96 -25.71
N LYS A 281 -10.53 -2.64 -25.89
CA LYS A 281 -9.46 -1.84 -26.52
C LYS A 281 -8.19 -1.85 -25.68
N LYS A 282 -7.24 -2.71 -26.06
CA LYS A 282 -5.88 -2.74 -25.49
C LYS A 282 -5.02 -1.68 -26.15
N ASN A 283 -4.31 -0.89 -25.33
CA ASN A 283 -3.34 0.08 -25.81
C ASN A 283 -1.92 -0.38 -25.41
N LYS A 284 -0.89 0.11 -26.12
CA LYS A 284 0.53 0.00 -25.75
C LYS A 284 0.81 0.41 -24.30
N ASP A 285 -0.03 1.26 -23.72
CA ASP A 285 0.01 1.60 -22.29
C ASP A 285 -0.19 0.40 -21.36
N LEU A 286 -1.09 -0.53 -21.70
CA LEU A 286 -1.32 -1.74 -20.90
C LEU A 286 -0.04 -2.58 -20.80
N ASN A 287 0.63 -2.80 -21.94
CA ASN A 287 1.88 -3.57 -22.00
C ASN A 287 2.99 -2.86 -21.21
N LEU A 288 3.07 -1.53 -21.29
CA LEU A 288 4.01 -0.74 -20.49
C LEU A 288 3.74 -0.88 -18.99
N ILE A 289 2.48 -0.80 -18.55
CA ILE A 289 2.13 -0.94 -17.12
C ILE A 289 2.44 -2.37 -16.63
N ILE A 290 2.19 -3.40 -17.44
CA ILE A 290 2.57 -4.79 -17.14
C ILE A 290 4.09 -4.89 -16.97
N LEU A 291 4.87 -4.35 -17.90
CA LEU A 291 6.33 -4.38 -17.85
C LEU A 291 6.87 -3.69 -16.59
N ILE A 292 6.36 -2.49 -16.28
CA ILE A 292 6.73 -1.76 -15.05
C ILE A 292 6.41 -2.59 -13.81
N ASN A 293 5.22 -3.19 -13.73
CA ASN A 293 4.84 -4.03 -12.60
C ASN A 293 5.68 -5.29 -12.48
N LEU A 294 6.09 -5.89 -13.60
CA LEU A 294 6.98 -7.05 -13.62
C LEU A 294 8.35 -6.69 -13.01
N ILE A 295 8.91 -5.54 -13.40
CA ILE A 295 10.16 -5.03 -12.80
C ILE A 295 9.98 -4.77 -11.29
N PHE A 296 8.85 -4.19 -10.88
CA PHE A 296 8.59 -3.93 -9.46
C PHE A 296 8.45 -5.22 -8.66
N VAL A 297 7.76 -6.23 -9.18
CA VAL A 297 7.66 -7.56 -8.55
C VAL A 297 9.03 -8.22 -8.45
N PHE A 298 9.85 -8.13 -9.49
CA PHE A 298 11.22 -8.65 -9.46
C PHE A 298 12.03 -8.00 -8.34
N ILE A 299 12.13 -6.67 -8.30
CA ILE A 299 12.87 -5.96 -7.25
C ILE A 299 12.32 -6.26 -5.86
N PHE A 300 10.99 -6.27 -5.71
CA PHE A 300 10.32 -6.66 -4.46
C PHE A 300 10.76 -8.05 -3.98
N PHE A 301 10.83 -9.04 -4.88
CA PHE A 301 11.18 -10.41 -4.53
C PHE A 301 12.64 -10.53 -4.05
N PHE A 302 13.60 -9.86 -4.71
CA PHE A 302 15.01 -9.98 -4.27
C PHE A 302 15.32 -9.16 -3.02
N LYS A 303 14.60 -8.06 -2.79
CA LYS A 303 14.86 -7.16 -1.67
C LYS A 303 14.00 -7.46 -0.45
N PHE A 304 12.69 -7.43 -0.58
CA PHE A 304 11.79 -7.53 0.58
C PHE A 304 10.63 -8.49 0.34
N PRO A 305 10.85 -9.81 0.14
CA PRO A 305 9.84 -10.78 -0.29
C PRO A 305 8.78 -11.15 0.77
N LEU A 306 8.40 -10.18 1.61
CA LEU A 306 7.29 -10.28 2.55
C LEU A 306 6.04 -9.67 1.91
N LEU A 307 4.93 -10.40 1.88
CA LEU A 307 3.69 -9.94 1.20
C LEU A 307 3.24 -8.52 1.62
N ARG A 308 3.49 -8.13 2.88
CA ARG A 308 3.23 -6.80 3.43
C ARG A 308 3.96 -5.66 2.71
N TYR A 309 5.08 -5.93 2.05
CA TYR A 309 5.86 -4.93 1.32
C TYR A 309 5.46 -4.82 -0.16
N GLY A 310 4.93 -5.87 -0.79
CA GLY A 310 4.72 -5.90 -2.26
C GLY A 310 3.39 -6.47 -2.74
N SER A 311 2.41 -6.67 -1.85
CA SER A 311 1.13 -7.29 -2.27
C SER A 311 0.45 -6.54 -3.42
N SER A 312 0.48 -5.21 -3.43
CA SER A 312 -0.14 -4.46 -4.51
C SER A 312 0.57 -4.60 -5.86
N TYR A 313 1.90 -4.79 -5.88
CA TYR A 313 2.63 -5.08 -7.12
C TYR A 313 2.22 -6.46 -7.67
N LEU A 314 2.19 -7.48 -6.80
CA LEU A 314 1.79 -8.84 -7.19
C LEU A 314 0.35 -8.90 -7.68
N ILE A 315 -0.59 -8.36 -6.91
CA ILE A 315 -2.02 -8.39 -7.25
C ILE A 315 -2.30 -7.57 -8.50
N THR A 316 -1.61 -6.44 -8.70
CA THR A 316 -1.70 -5.67 -9.94
C THR A 316 -1.21 -6.48 -11.12
N LEU A 317 -0.01 -7.07 -11.04
CA LEU A 317 0.55 -7.85 -12.13
C LEU A 317 -0.37 -9.02 -12.50
N ILE A 318 -0.84 -9.79 -11.51
CA ILE A 318 -1.79 -10.89 -11.71
C ILE A 318 -3.06 -10.37 -12.39
N SER A 319 -3.66 -9.30 -11.89
CA SER A 319 -4.89 -8.73 -12.46
C SER A 319 -4.69 -8.32 -13.92
N LEU A 320 -3.60 -7.62 -14.23
CA LEU A 320 -3.30 -7.16 -15.58
C LEU A 320 -3.02 -8.33 -16.55
N LEU A 321 -2.36 -9.39 -16.09
CA LEU A 321 -2.14 -10.60 -16.87
C LEU A 321 -3.47 -11.33 -17.17
N PHE A 322 -4.41 -11.37 -16.24
CA PHE A 322 -5.75 -11.94 -16.52
C PHE A 322 -6.56 -11.05 -17.46
N ILE A 323 -6.51 -9.72 -17.30
CA ILE A 323 -7.15 -8.77 -18.22
C ILE A 323 -6.58 -8.91 -19.64
N SER A 324 -5.27 -9.15 -19.77
CA SER A 324 -4.63 -9.34 -21.07
C SER A 324 -5.10 -10.60 -21.81
N GLN A 325 -5.79 -11.53 -21.14
CA GLN A 325 -6.45 -12.68 -21.79
C GLN A 325 -7.86 -12.37 -22.31
N ILE A 326 -8.48 -11.27 -21.88
CA ILE A 326 -9.80 -10.84 -22.35
C ILE A 326 -9.61 -9.98 -23.61
N ASN A 327 -10.00 -10.48 -24.77
CA ASN A 327 -9.99 -9.70 -26.03
C ASN A 327 -11.40 -9.21 -26.36
N ASN A 328 -12.32 -10.15 -26.52
CA ASN A 328 -13.70 -9.89 -26.90
C ASN A 328 -14.61 -10.57 -25.87
N PHE A 329 -15.77 -9.97 -25.59
CA PHE A 329 -16.72 -10.49 -24.63
C PHE A 329 -18.16 -10.19 -25.05
N ASN A 330 -19.11 -10.91 -24.44
CA ASN A 330 -20.53 -10.60 -24.56
C ASN A 330 -20.91 -9.55 -23.52
N ILE A 331 -21.40 -8.38 -23.94
CA ILE A 331 -21.67 -7.25 -23.05
C ILE A 331 -22.75 -7.57 -22.01
N ASN A 332 -23.79 -8.29 -22.42
CA ASN A 332 -24.91 -8.65 -21.55
C ASN A 332 -24.49 -9.72 -20.52
N PHE A 333 -23.67 -10.68 -20.94
CA PHE A 333 -23.10 -11.68 -20.04
C PHE A 333 -22.17 -11.03 -19.01
N VAL A 334 -21.22 -10.19 -19.44
CA VAL A 334 -20.30 -9.49 -18.52
C VAL A 334 -21.08 -8.63 -17.54
N ASN A 335 -22.14 -7.95 -17.99
CA ASN A 335 -23.01 -7.19 -17.11
C ASN A 335 -23.66 -8.07 -16.03
N LYS A 336 -24.25 -9.21 -16.42
CA LYS A 336 -24.90 -10.16 -15.48
C LYS A 336 -23.87 -10.75 -14.51
N LEU A 337 -22.73 -11.22 -15.01
CA LEU A 337 -21.64 -11.76 -14.20
C LEU A 337 -21.13 -10.70 -13.20
N SER A 338 -20.95 -9.46 -13.64
CA SER A 338 -20.46 -8.37 -12.79
C SER A 338 -21.43 -8.03 -11.67
N LYS A 339 -22.75 -8.08 -11.90
CA LYS A 339 -23.76 -7.94 -10.85
C LYS A 339 -23.65 -9.05 -9.81
N ILE A 340 -23.48 -10.31 -10.25
CA ILE A 340 -23.30 -11.46 -9.35
C ILE A 340 -22.02 -11.29 -8.52
N LEU A 341 -20.90 -10.95 -9.16
CA LEU A 341 -19.62 -10.73 -8.49
C LEU A 341 -19.69 -9.56 -7.50
N PHE A 342 -20.38 -8.48 -7.84
CA PHE A 342 -20.59 -7.34 -6.95
C PHE A 342 -21.39 -7.74 -5.69
N LEU A 343 -22.46 -8.51 -5.84
CA LEU A 343 -23.20 -9.06 -4.71
C LEU A 343 -22.32 -9.99 -3.87
N LEU A 344 -21.53 -10.86 -4.50
CA LEU A 344 -20.61 -11.75 -3.81
C LEU A 344 -19.55 -10.99 -3.01
N ILE A 345 -19.01 -9.89 -3.55
CA ILE A 345 -18.07 -9.01 -2.84
C ILE A 345 -18.70 -8.49 -1.54
N ILE A 346 -19.94 -7.99 -1.60
CA ILE A 346 -20.67 -7.47 -0.43
C ILE A 346 -20.91 -8.59 0.58
N VAL A 347 -21.38 -9.76 0.13
CA VAL A 347 -21.66 -10.91 1.01
C VAL A 347 -20.37 -11.39 1.71
N VAL A 348 -19.29 -11.61 0.96
CA VAL A 348 -18.01 -12.08 1.51
C VAL A 348 -17.45 -11.08 2.53
N PHE A 349 -17.53 -9.78 2.24
CA PHE A 349 -17.06 -8.75 3.15
C PHE A 349 -17.85 -8.77 4.47
N ASN A 350 -19.19 -8.76 4.38
CA ASN A 350 -20.07 -8.72 5.56
C ASN A 350 -19.97 -9.99 6.40
N LEU A 351 -20.01 -11.18 5.78
CA LEU A 351 -19.86 -12.45 6.49
C LEU A 351 -18.56 -12.51 7.29
N LYS A 352 -17.45 -12.02 6.72
CA LYS A 352 -16.17 -11.96 7.44
C LYS A 352 -16.20 -11.00 8.62
N GLN A 353 -16.95 -9.89 8.56
CA GLN A 353 -17.10 -9.03 9.73
C GLN A 353 -18.00 -9.67 10.79
N ILE A 354 -19.11 -10.27 10.40
CA ILE A 354 -20.02 -10.97 11.31
C ILE A 354 -19.28 -12.06 12.09
N VAL A 355 -18.50 -12.91 11.40
CA VAL A 355 -17.69 -13.95 12.05
C VAL A 355 -16.67 -13.36 13.03
N LYS A 356 -16.00 -12.26 12.66
CA LYS A 356 -15.04 -11.59 13.57
C LYS A 356 -15.71 -10.98 14.79
N ILE A 357 -16.87 -10.34 14.61
CA ILE A 357 -17.63 -9.72 15.70
C ILE A 357 -18.12 -10.82 16.64
N LYS A 358 -18.70 -11.89 16.12
CA LYS A 358 -19.14 -13.05 16.92
C LYS A 358 -17.99 -13.62 17.75
N ASN A 359 -16.82 -13.86 17.13
CA ASN A 359 -15.66 -14.43 17.81
C ASN A 359 -15.02 -13.50 18.87
N ASN A 360 -15.31 -12.21 18.84
CA ASN A 360 -14.75 -11.21 19.75
C ASN A 360 -15.82 -10.46 20.57
N PHE A 361 -17.07 -10.95 20.59
CA PHE A 361 -18.20 -10.23 21.19
C PHE A 361 -17.98 -9.97 22.69
N HIS A 362 -17.44 -10.98 23.39
CA HIS A 362 -17.13 -10.95 24.81
C HIS A 362 -15.92 -10.09 25.18
N ARG A 363 -15.15 -9.58 24.22
CA ARG A 363 -14.00 -8.72 24.52
C ARG A 363 -14.49 -7.31 24.83
N GLU A 364 -14.19 -6.85 26.03
CA GLU A 364 -14.36 -5.46 26.46
C GLU A 364 -13.00 -4.77 26.50
N TYR A 365 -12.95 -3.56 25.96
CA TYR A 365 -11.77 -2.70 26.01
C TYR A 365 -12.26 -1.25 26.07
N LEU A 366 -11.44 -0.37 26.65
CA LEU A 366 -11.81 0.98 27.10
C LEU A 366 -12.56 1.83 26.07
N ASN A 367 -12.20 1.73 24.78
CA ASN A 367 -12.71 2.62 23.75
C ASN A 367 -13.75 1.97 22.83
N LYS A 368 -14.34 0.82 23.18
CA LYS A 368 -15.38 0.17 22.35
C LYS A 368 -16.52 1.17 22.07
N PRO A 369 -16.97 1.35 20.80
CA PRO A 369 -16.75 0.49 19.62
C PRO A 369 -15.56 0.87 18.72
N TRP A 370 -14.71 1.83 19.11
CA TRP A 370 -13.54 2.25 18.32
C TRP A 370 -12.48 1.14 18.23
N PRO A 371 -11.61 1.14 17.22
CA PRO A 371 -10.50 0.19 17.16
C PRO A 371 -9.65 0.24 18.43
N ASN A 372 -9.31 -0.91 19.02
CA ASN A 372 -8.37 -0.96 20.12
C ASN A 372 -6.97 -0.51 19.63
N ILE A 373 -6.51 0.62 20.18
CA ILE A 373 -5.22 1.26 19.86
C ILE A 373 -4.12 0.92 20.88
N TYR A 374 -4.46 0.21 21.95
CA TYR A 374 -3.50 -0.18 22.99
C TYR A 374 -3.05 -1.63 22.79
N THR A 375 -1.77 -1.88 23.04
CA THR A 375 -1.15 -3.21 22.92
C THR A 375 -1.07 -3.96 24.25
N LEU A 376 -1.42 -3.33 25.37
CA LEU A 376 -1.35 -3.92 26.71
C LEU A 376 -2.67 -4.63 27.05
N ASP A 377 -2.60 -5.66 27.89
CA ASP A 377 -3.78 -6.33 28.42
C ASP A 377 -4.71 -5.34 29.13
N ASP A 378 -6.01 -5.46 28.88
CA ASP A 378 -7.04 -4.52 29.33
C ASP A 378 -7.00 -4.30 30.87
N LYS A 379 -6.67 -5.34 31.64
CA LYS A 379 -6.48 -5.27 33.12
C LYS A 379 -5.36 -4.31 33.54
N THR A 380 -4.28 -4.26 32.77
CA THR A 380 -3.12 -3.38 33.03
C THR A 380 -3.45 -1.92 32.74
N ILE A 381 -4.34 -1.65 31.79
CA ILE A 381 -4.72 -0.30 31.39
C ILE A 381 -5.70 0.31 32.40
N TYR A 382 -6.70 -0.44 32.88
CA TYR A 382 -7.60 0.02 33.96
C TYR A 382 -6.82 0.44 35.22
N LYS A 383 -5.79 -0.33 35.59
CA LYS A 383 -4.92 -0.01 36.74
C LYS A 383 -4.12 1.27 36.53
N LYS A 384 -3.70 1.55 35.29
CA LYS A 384 -2.86 2.72 34.95
C LYS A 384 -3.68 4.01 34.75
N ILE A 385 -4.92 3.91 34.25
CA ILE A 385 -5.83 5.05 34.15
C ILE A 385 -6.28 5.54 35.53
N ASN A 386 -6.59 4.63 36.46
CA ASN A 386 -6.86 5.03 37.86
C ASN A 386 -5.66 5.74 38.49
N LEU A 387 -4.43 5.31 38.21
CA LEU A 387 -3.21 5.99 38.68
C LEU A 387 -2.98 7.38 38.05
N LEU A 388 -3.45 7.61 36.83
CA LEU A 388 -3.33 8.90 36.13
C LEU A 388 -4.44 9.89 36.53
N LEU A 389 -5.65 9.41 36.79
CA LEU A 389 -6.76 10.23 37.31
C LEU A 389 -6.56 10.68 38.76
N ILE A 390 -5.72 9.99 39.55
CA ILE A 390 -5.33 10.40 40.90
C ILE A 390 -4.22 11.50 40.87
N LYS A 391 -3.63 11.79 39.71
CA LYS A 391 -2.55 12.78 39.53
C LYS A 391 -2.94 14.03 38.73
N ILE A 392 -4.23 14.23 38.49
CA ILE A 392 -4.82 15.50 38.06
C ILE A 392 -5.67 15.97 39.25
#